data_AF-A0A8T1Y8V1-F1
#
_entry.id   AF-A0A8T1Y8V1-F1
#
_cell.length_a   1.000
_cell.length_b   1.000
_cell.length_c   1.000
_cell.angle_alpha   90.00
_cell.angle_beta   90.00
_cell.angle_gamma   90.00
#
_symmetry.space_group_name_H-M   'P 1'
#
loop_
_entity.id
_entity.type
_entity.pdbx_description
1 polymer ?
#
loop_
_entity_poly.entity_id
_entity_poly.type
_entity_poly.pdbx_seq_one_letter_code
_entity_poly.pdbx_strand_id
1 'polypeptide(L)'
;MERQIINKKKRVFSLEPNKNPSAVFTRKYTSHLVPALKKLNMNKNSSKQTVKHEVDMALALSAQEFAWSRFLLQKLSSSTNPTATTSSSDGIRILERSNKEGGNEEGEIEEKLMELQKLLPGGEEMNVEEMLSEIGNYIKCLELQTIALKSIVQDST
;
A
#
# COMPACT_ATOMS: atom_id res chain seq x y z
N MET A 1 -41.61 3.57 -46.99
CA MET A 1 -41.33 3.51 -45.54
C MET A 1 -39.87 3.14 -45.36
N GLU A 2 -39.07 4.13 -45.00
CA GLU A 2 -37.60 4.10 -44.99
C GLU A 2 -37.05 3.19 -43.88
N ARG A 3 -36.03 2.39 -44.21
CA ARG A 3 -35.30 1.55 -43.25
C ARG A 3 -34.16 2.38 -42.66
N GLN A 4 -34.29 2.80 -41.41
CA GLN A 4 -33.21 3.48 -40.68
C GLN A 4 -32.11 2.48 -40.32
N ILE A 5 -30.88 2.75 -40.80
CA ILE A 5 -29.68 1.96 -40.53
C ILE A 5 -29.18 2.34 -39.13
N ILE A 6 -29.28 1.40 -38.19
CA ILE A 6 -28.76 1.56 -36.83
C ILE A 6 -27.23 1.45 -36.88
N ASN A 7 -26.56 2.60 -36.87
CA ASN A 7 -25.11 2.68 -36.76
C ASN A 7 -24.68 2.25 -35.35
N LYS A 8 -24.29 0.98 -35.20
CA LYS A 8 -23.62 0.48 -33.98
C LYS A 8 -22.23 1.12 -33.91
N LYS A 9 -22.13 2.26 -33.20
CA LYS A 9 -20.86 2.89 -32.85
C LYS A 9 -20.04 1.87 -32.05
N LYS A 10 -19.06 1.24 -32.71
CA LYS A 10 -17.99 0.49 -32.06
C LYS A 10 -17.33 1.46 -31.07
N ARG A 11 -17.38 1.16 -29.78
CA ARG A 11 -16.61 1.88 -28.76
C ARG A 11 -15.14 1.63 -29.08
N VAL A 12 -14.51 2.57 -29.76
CA VAL A 12 -13.07 2.57 -29.95
C VAL A 12 -12.49 2.84 -28.57
N PHE A 13 -11.93 1.80 -27.94
CA PHE A 13 -11.11 1.98 -26.75
C PHE A 13 -9.90 2.79 -27.18
N SER A 14 -9.90 4.09 -26.87
CA SER A 14 -8.66 4.87 -26.91
C SER A 14 -7.74 4.31 -25.82
N LEU A 15 -6.63 3.70 -26.24
CA LEU A 15 -5.56 3.21 -25.36
C LEU A 15 -4.61 4.35 -24.96
N GLU A 16 -5.05 5.60 -25.04
CA GLU A 16 -4.28 6.73 -24.51
C GLU A 16 -4.07 6.51 -23.00
N PRO A 17 -2.83 6.44 -22.51
CA PRO A 17 -2.58 6.38 -21.09
C PRO A 17 -3.14 7.66 -20.47
N ASN A 18 -4.21 7.51 -19.69
CA ASN A 18 -4.79 8.61 -18.93
C ASN A 18 -3.69 9.32 -18.13
N LYS A 19 -3.50 10.62 -18.39
CA LYS A 19 -2.51 11.48 -17.70
C LYS A 19 -2.76 11.64 -16.20
N ASN A 20 -3.87 11.12 -15.66
CA ASN A 20 -4.21 11.15 -14.24
C ASN A 20 -3.40 10.10 -13.46
N PRO A 21 -2.46 10.50 -12.59
CA PRO A 21 -1.64 9.58 -11.80
C PRO A 21 -2.45 8.60 -10.97
N SER A 22 -3.60 9.03 -10.44
CA SER A 22 -4.51 8.18 -9.68
C SER A 22 -5.09 7.05 -10.54
N ALA A 23 -5.49 7.36 -11.78
CA ALA A 23 -6.02 6.35 -12.71
C ALA A 23 -4.93 5.37 -13.16
N VAL A 24 -3.71 5.85 -13.35
CA VAL A 24 -2.54 5.01 -13.65
C VAL A 24 -2.26 4.06 -12.49
N PHE A 25 -2.23 4.57 -11.25
CA PHE A 25 -2.08 3.76 -10.05
C PHE A 25 -3.17 2.70 -9.94
N THR A 26 -4.44 3.09 -10.02
CA THR A 26 -5.57 2.15 -9.91
C THR A 26 -5.49 1.07 -10.99
N ARG A 27 -5.12 1.43 -12.22
CA ARG A 27 -4.92 0.45 -13.31
C ARG A 27 -3.77 -0.50 -13.01
N LYS A 28 -2.62 -0.01 -12.51
CA LYS A 28 -1.50 -0.86 -12.08
C LYS A 28 -1.97 -1.80 -10.96
N TYR A 29 -2.66 -1.28 -9.96
CA TYR A 29 -3.13 -2.06 -8.81
C TYR A 29 -4.08 -3.19 -9.19
N THR A 30 -5.11 -2.89 -9.98
CA THR A 30 -6.06 -3.90 -10.43
C THR A 30 -5.43 -4.93 -11.37
N SER A 31 -4.44 -4.53 -12.18
CA SER A 31 -3.74 -5.43 -13.10
C SER A 31 -2.92 -6.52 -12.38
N HIS A 32 -2.40 -6.24 -11.19
CA HIS A 32 -1.70 -7.24 -10.37
C HIS A 32 -2.68 -8.03 -9.50
N LEU A 33 -3.63 -7.33 -8.87
CA LEU A 33 -4.52 -7.93 -7.89
C LEU A 33 -5.51 -8.94 -8.49
N VAL A 34 -6.24 -8.57 -9.55
CA VAL A 34 -7.34 -9.40 -10.07
C VAL A 34 -6.86 -10.77 -10.56
N PRO A 35 -5.77 -10.87 -11.35
CA PRO A 35 -5.23 -12.17 -11.76
C PRO A 35 -4.79 -13.03 -10.58
N ALA A 36 -4.19 -12.42 -9.56
CA ALA A 36 -3.67 -13.16 -8.43
C ALA A 36 -4.78 -13.66 -7.50
N LEU A 37 -5.81 -12.85 -7.24
CA LEU A 37 -7.01 -13.31 -6.54
C LEU A 37 -7.70 -14.44 -7.30
N LYS A 38 -7.78 -14.36 -8.64
CA LYS A 38 -8.30 -15.45 -9.47
C LYS A 38 -7.47 -16.72 -9.30
N LYS A 39 -6.14 -16.62 -9.28
CA LYS A 39 -5.22 -17.75 -9.05
C LYS A 39 -5.42 -18.39 -7.67
N LEU A 40 -5.58 -17.59 -6.61
CA LEU A 40 -5.87 -18.09 -5.26
C LEU A 40 -7.20 -18.84 -5.20
N ASN A 41 -8.22 -18.32 -5.88
CA ASN A 41 -9.52 -18.97 -5.99
C ASN A 41 -9.42 -20.33 -6.70
N MET A 42 -8.60 -20.44 -7.76
CA MET A 42 -8.40 -21.72 -8.46
C MET A 42 -7.70 -22.78 -7.58
N ASN A 43 -6.81 -22.37 -6.68
CA ASN A 43 -6.00 -23.28 -5.85
C ASN A 43 -6.71 -23.70 -4.54
N LYS A 44 -7.90 -23.15 -4.25
CA LYS A 44 -8.73 -23.45 -3.04
C LYS A 44 -8.01 -23.39 -1.69
N ASN A 45 -6.81 -22.82 -1.63
CA ASN A 45 -5.96 -22.73 -0.45
C ASN A 45 -5.80 -21.29 0.05
N SER A 46 -6.82 -20.46 -0.17
CA SER A 46 -6.82 -19.05 0.20
C SER A 46 -6.88 -18.89 1.72
N SER A 47 -5.72 -18.78 2.36
CA SER A 47 -5.65 -18.26 3.73
C SER A 47 -5.82 -16.74 3.69
N LYS A 48 -6.38 -16.15 4.76
CA LYS A 48 -6.48 -14.68 4.91
C LYS A 48 -5.11 -14.02 4.75
N GLN A 49 -4.05 -14.67 5.21
CA GLN A 49 -2.68 -14.19 5.12
C GLN A 49 -2.16 -14.16 3.68
N THR A 50 -2.51 -15.15 2.87
CA THR A 50 -2.13 -15.20 1.45
C THR A 50 -2.85 -14.11 0.65
N VAL A 51 -4.14 -13.89 0.92
CA VAL A 51 -4.89 -12.79 0.30
C VAL A 51 -4.30 -11.43 0.70
N LYS A 52 -3.98 -11.25 1.98
CA LYS A 52 -3.32 -10.03 2.46
C LYS A 52 -1.97 -9.81 1.79
N HIS A 53 -1.13 -10.84 1.71
CA HIS A 53 0.18 -10.78 1.05
C HIS A 53 0.05 -10.34 -0.40
N GLU A 54 -0.91 -10.89 -1.14
CA GLU A 54 -1.15 -10.53 -2.54
C GLU A 54 -1.66 -9.09 -2.69
N VAL A 55 -2.56 -8.67 -1.81
CA VAL A 55 -3.07 -7.28 -1.75
C VAL A 55 -1.94 -6.29 -1.47
N ASP A 56 -1.08 -6.59 -0.48
CA ASP A 56 0.08 -5.76 -0.12
C ASP A 56 1.13 -5.75 -1.24
N MET A 57 1.31 -6.89 -1.94
CA MET A 57 2.22 -7.00 -3.09
C MET A 57 1.74 -6.13 -4.25
N ALA A 58 0.45 -6.21 -4.60
CA ALA A 58 -0.15 -5.37 -5.62
C ALA A 58 -0.06 -3.88 -5.27
N LEU A 59 -0.24 -3.53 -3.99
CA LEU A 59 -0.08 -2.16 -3.50
C LEU A 59 1.36 -1.66 -3.71
N ALA A 60 2.36 -2.43 -3.26
CA ALA A 60 3.77 -2.08 -3.40
C ALA A 60 4.19 -1.91 -4.87
N LEU A 61 3.83 -2.87 -5.73
CA LEU A 61 4.16 -2.84 -7.17
C LEU A 61 3.52 -1.65 -7.90
N SER A 62 2.36 -1.18 -7.43
CA SER A 62 1.66 -0.03 -8.03
C SER A 62 2.29 1.31 -7.66
N ALA A 63 3.05 1.33 -6.57
CA ALA A 63 3.58 2.53 -5.94
C ALA A 63 5.12 2.58 -5.95
N GLN A 64 5.78 1.81 -6.83
CA GLN A 64 7.25 1.61 -6.90
C GLN A 64 8.10 2.90 -6.99
N GLU A 65 7.45 4.01 -7.32
CA GLU A 65 8.01 5.36 -7.36
C GLU A 65 8.34 5.90 -5.96
N PHE A 66 7.72 5.37 -4.90
CA PHE A 66 7.92 5.77 -3.51
C PHE A 66 8.89 4.86 -2.77
N ALA A 67 9.63 5.41 -1.82
CA ALA A 67 10.59 4.68 -1.00
C ALA A 67 9.88 3.61 -0.13
N TRP A 68 8.78 3.98 0.54
CA TRP A 68 8.02 3.04 1.41
C TRP A 68 7.57 1.78 0.66
N SER A 69 7.27 1.92 -0.64
CA SER A 69 6.81 0.82 -1.48
C SER A 69 7.91 -0.22 -1.72
N ARG A 70 9.16 0.22 -1.82
CA ARG A 70 10.33 -0.64 -2.06
C ARG A 70 10.68 -1.41 -0.80
N PHE A 71 10.61 -0.75 0.36
CA PHE A 71 10.75 -1.41 1.65
C PHE A 71 9.63 -2.42 1.90
N LEU A 72 8.39 -2.06 1.58
CA LEU A 72 7.26 -3.00 1.64
C LEU A 72 7.49 -4.21 0.73
N LEU A 73 7.94 -3.99 -0.51
CA LEU A 73 8.24 -5.07 -1.46
C LEU A 73 9.34 -6.00 -0.92
N GLN A 74 10.44 -5.43 -0.40
CA GLN A 74 11.53 -6.19 0.21
C GLN A 74 11.05 -7.04 1.39
N LYS A 75 10.18 -6.48 2.26
CA LYS A 75 9.59 -7.20 3.39
C LYS A 75 8.70 -8.36 2.93
N LEU A 76 7.87 -8.15 1.91
CA LEU A 76 6.98 -9.17 1.36
C LEU A 76 7.71 -10.29 0.62
N SER A 77 8.85 -9.99 -0.02
CA SER A 77 9.72 -10.98 -0.66
C SER A 77 10.55 -11.78 0.34
N SER A 78 10.92 -11.18 1.47
CA SER A 78 11.71 -11.86 2.52
C SER A 78 10.88 -12.80 3.37
N SER A 79 9.56 -12.55 3.49
CA SER A 79 8.65 -13.33 4.32
C SER A 79 8.41 -14.78 3.83
N THR A 80 8.89 -15.17 2.64
CA THR A 80 8.71 -16.54 2.12
C THR A 80 9.70 -17.57 2.69
N ASN A 81 10.67 -17.15 3.51
CA ASN A 81 11.55 -18.05 4.26
C ASN A 81 11.49 -17.75 5.76
N PRO A 82 10.97 -18.65 6.62
CA PRO A 82 11.15 -18.52 8.05
C PRO A 82 12.52 -19.09 8.42
N THR A 83 13.59 -18.35 8.15
CA THR A 83 14.90 -18.66 8.75
C THR A 83 15.43 -17.44 9.49
N ALA A 84 15.75 -17.71 10.74
CA ALA A 84 16.10 -16.79 11.80
C ALA A 84 17.34 -15.94 11.48
N THR A 85 17.46 -14.90 12.31
CA THR A 85 18.66 -14.08 12.61
C THR A 85 18.72 -12.77 11.86
N THR A 86 18.27 -11.70 12.51
CA THR A 86 19.21 -10.78 13.16
C THR A 86 18.55 -10.06 14.33
N SER A 87 19.14 -10.29 15.51
CA SER A 87 19.34 -9.28 16.55
C SER A 87 18.09 -8.66 17.18
N SER A 88 17.43 -9.37 18.10
CA SER A 88 17.59 -9.07 19.53
C SER A 88 18.76 -8.12 19.85
N SER A 89 18.42 -6.85 20.00
CA SER A 89 19.10 -5.96 20.95
C SER A 89 18.05 -5.59 21.98
N ASP A 90 18.00 -6.40 23.04
CA ASP A 90 17.51 -5.97 24.33
C ASP A 90 18.17 -4.64 24.69
N GLY A 91 17.39 -3.58 24.51
CA GLY A 91 17.69 -2.24 24.95
C GLY A 91 16.53 -1.76 25.79
N ILE A 92 16.18 -2.50 26.84
CA ILE A 92 15.46 -1.94 27.98
C ILE A 92 16.35 -0.81 28.51
N ARG A 93 16.17 0.40 27.99
CA ARG A 93 16.51 1.61 28.73
C ARG A 93 15.28 1.90 29.55
N ILE A 94 15.31 1.44 30.79
CA ILE A 94 14.56 2.06 31.89
C ILE A 94 14.95 3.54 31.82
N LEU A 95 14.15 4.34 31.10
CA LEU A 95 14.26 5.77 31.16
C LEU A 95 13.50 6.16 32.42
N GLU A 96 14.28 6.46 33.45
CA GLU A 96 13.79 6.96 34.72
C GLU A 96 12.73 8.03 34.47
N ARG A 97 11.50 7.71 34.84
CA ARG A 97 10.37 8.62 34.90
C ARG A 97 10.66 9.67 35.97
N SER A 98 11.49 10.64 35.63
CA SER A 98 11.56 11.90 36.35
C SER A 98 10.28 12.66 36.02
N ASN A 99 9.35 12.67 36.98
CA ASN A 99 8.22 13.59 36.99
C ASN A 99 8.75 15.01 36.86
N LYS A 100 8.76 15.56 35.65
CA LYS A 100 8.80 17.00 35.42
C LYS A 100 7.41 17.40 34.94
N GLU A 101 6.62 17.87 35.90
CA GLU A 101 5.48 18.75 35.64
C GLU A 101 6.01 20.05 35.03
N GLY A 102 6.15 20.03 33.72
CA GLY A 102 6.46 21.16 32.87
C GLY A 102 6.16 20.71 31.45
N GLY A 103 5.15 21.32 30.81
CA GLY A 103 4.71 20.95 29.47
C GLY A 103 5.89 20.93 28.51
N ASN A 104 6.38 19.73 28.21
CA ASN A 104 7.53 19.52 27.35
C ASN A 104 7.01 19.10 25.98
N GLU A 105 6.45 20.07 25.25
CA GLU A 105 5.86 19.89 23.93
C GLU A 105 6.83 19.18 22.96
N GLU A 106 8.13 19.43 23.12
CA GLU A 106 9.20 18.80 22.32
C GLU A 106 9.26 17.27 22.51
N GLY A 107 9.13 16.78 23.74
CA GLY A 107 9.12 15.34 24.02
C GLY A 107 7.85 14.64 23.50
N GLU A 108 6.71 15.32 23.53
CA GLU A 108 5.46 14.81 22.96
C GLU A 108 5.53 14.74 21.43
N ILE A 109 6.21 15.70 20.78
CA ILE A 109 6.42 15.69 19.32
C ILE A 109 7.31 14.52 18.91
N GLU A 110 8.41 14.26 19.63
CA GLU A 110 9.31 13.15 19.35
C GLU A 110 8.61 11.78 19.49
N GLU A 111 7.79 11.61 20.53
CA GLU A 111 6.99 10.39 20.72
C GLU A 111 6.03 10.17 19.56
N LYS A 112 5.29 11.21 19.14
CA LYS A 112 4.38 11.14 17.99
C LYS A 112 5.10 10.84 16.67
N LEU A 113 6.31 11.37 16.47
CA LEU A 113 7.12 11.05 15.29
C LEU A 113 7.53 9.58 15.28
N MET A 114 7.93 9.01 16.42
CA MET A 114 8.22 7.59 16.54
C MET A 114 7.00 6.70 16.29
N GLU A 115 5.82 7.09 16.76
CA GLU A 115 4.57 6.38 16.46
C GLU A 115 4.27 6.40 14.97
N LEU A 116 4.41 7.56 14.34
CA LEU A 116 4.15 7.76 12.94
C LEU A 116 5.12 6.97 12.04
N GLN A 117 6.39 6.89 12.45
CA GLN A 117 7.41 6.08 11.79
C GLN A 117 7.02 4.60 11.71
N LYS A 118 6.50 4.03 12.80
CA LYS A 118 6.06 2.62 12.88
C LYS A 118 4.87 2.28 11.98
N LEU A 119 4.10 3.28 11.56
CA LEU A 119 2.97 3.09 10.65
C LEU A 119 3.39 3.00 9.19
N LEU A 120 4.55 3.56 8.83
CA LEU A 120 5.07 3.57 7.47
C LEU A 120 5.90 2.30 7.21
N PRO A 121 5.66 1.57 6.12
CA PRO A 121 6.54 0.45 5.74
C PRO A 121 7.97 0.93 5.47
N GLY A 122 8.92 0.51 6.31
CA GLY A 122 10.32 0.95 6.23
C GLY A 122 10.56 2.35 6.81
N GLY A 123 9.63 2.87 7.62
CA GLY A 123 9.79 4.18 8.24
C GLY A 123 11.01 4.25 9.14
N GLU A 124 11.36 3.14 9.82
CA GLU A 124 12.52 3.05 10.72
C GLU A 124 13.86 3.33 10.02
N GLU A 125 13.91 3.17 8.70
CA GLU A 125 15.10 3.33 7.88
C GLU A 125 15.20 4.73 7.24
N MET A 126 14.14 5.55 7.36
CA MET A 126 14.04 6.88 6.75
C MET A 126 14.37 7.99 7.76
N ASN A 127 14.92 9.10 7.25
CA ASN A 127 15.00 10.35 8.02
C ASN A 127 13.61 10.99 8.17
N VAL A 128 13.47 11.94 9.09
CA VAL A 128 12.17 12.54 9.43
C VAL A 128 11.52 13.26 8.24
N GLU A 129 12.29 14.02 7.46
CA GLU A 129 11.78 14.77 6.30
C GLU A 129 11.26 13.85 5.19
N GLU A 130 12.03 12.81 4.86
CA GLU A 130 11.64 11.78 3.89
C GLU A 130 10.43 11.00 4.39
N MET A 131 10.44 10.55 5.64
CA MET A 131 9.34 9.84 6.29
C MET A 131 8.04 10.64 6.17
N LEU A 132 8.04 11.93 6.51
CA LEU A 132 6.85 12.78 6.43
C LEU A 132 6.32 12.94 5.01
N SER A 133 7.20 13.06 4.01
CA SER A 133 6.80 13.09 2.60
C SER A 133 6.18 11.75 2.16
N GLU A 134 6.84 10.65 2.52
CA GLU A 134 6.43 9.30 2.18
C GLU A 134 5.12 8.88 2.84
N ILE A 135 4.83 9.37 4.05
CA ILE A 135 3.54 9.18 4.72
C ILE A 135 2.40 9.78 3.90
N GLY A 136 2.57 11.00 3.37
CA GLY A 136 1.57 11.61 2.50
C GLY A 136 1.30 10.76 1.25
N ASN A 137 2.37 10.25 0.64
CA ASN A 137 2.29 9.36 -0.52
C ASN A 137 1.62 8.02 -0.17
N TYR A 138 1.93 7.45 1.00
CA TYR A 138 1.35 6.20 1.47
C TYR A 138 -0.15 6.33 1.73
N ILE A 139 -0.58 7.39 2.44
CA ILE A 139 -2.00 7.69 2.66
C ILE A 139 -2.73 7.80 1.32
N LYS A 140 -2.16 8.52 0.35
CA LYS A 140 -2.75 8.65 -0.99
C LYS A 140 -2.93 7.29 -1.68
N CYS A 141 -1.95 6.41 -1.58
CA CYS A 141 -2.02 5.08 -2.17
C CYS A 141 -3.07 4.19 -1.46
N LEU A 142 -3.23 4.31 -0.14
CA LEU A 142 -4.27 3.61 0.61
C LEU A 142 -5.69 4.07 0.23
N GLU A 143 -5.89 5.37 0.02
CA GLU A 143 -7.15 5.90 -0.49
C GLU A 143 -7.49 5.31 -1.86
N LEU A 144 -6.51 5.32 -2.77
CA LEU A 144 -6.68 4.79 -4.13
C LEU A 144 -6.90 3.28 -4.14
N GLN A 145 -6.21 2.55 -3.25
CA GLN A 145 -6.44 1.13 -3.03
C GLN A 145 -7.90 0.87 -2.60
N THR A 146 -8.40 1.64 -1.64
CA THR A 146 -9.78 1.52 -1.15
C THR A 146 -10.79 1.79 -2.26
N ILE A 147 -10.55 2.82 -3.08
CA ILE A 147 -11.40 3.12 -4.24
C ILE A 147 -11.39 1.97 -5.24
N ALA A 148 -10.21 1.45 -5.61
CA ALA A 148 -10.07 0.36 -6.56
C ALA A 148 -10.79 -0.92 -6.08
N LEU A 149 -10.62 -1.28 -4.81
CA LEU A 149 -11.28 -2.44 -4.22
C LEU A 149 -12.80 -2.28 -4.20
N LYS A 150 -13.31 -1.09 -3.84
CA LYS A 150 -14.75 -0.79 -3.88
C LYS A 150 -15.33 -0.93 -5.29
N SER A 151 -14.63 -0.43 -6.31
CA SER A 151 -15.07 -0.58 -7.71
C SER A 151 -15.13 -2.03 -8.14
N ILE A 152 -14.12 -2.86 -7.82
CA ILE A 152 -14.13 -4.29 -8.15
C ILE A 152 -15.35 -5.00 -7.52
N VAL A 153 -15.66 -4.68 -6.26
CA VAL A 153 -16.81 -5.28 -5.57
C VAL A 153 -18.13 -4.85 -6.20
N GLN A 154 -18.28 -3.56 -6.54
CA GLN A 154 -19.49 -3.03 -7.16
C GLN A 154 -19.72 -3.58 -8.57
N ASP A 155 -18.66 -3.78 -9.37
CA ASP A 155 -18.73 -4.35 -10.71
C ASP A 155 -19.12 -5.85 -10.70
N SER A 156 -19.06 -6.52 -9.55
CA SER A 156 -19.38 -7.95 -9.38
C SER A 156 -20.81 -8.23 -8.87
N THR A 157 -21.55 -7.19 -8.50
CA THR A 157 -22.97 -7.23 -8.08
C THR A 157 -23.89 -6.77 -9.20
#